data_AF-A0A1N6G6T6-F1
#
_entry.id   AF-A0A1N6G6T6-F1
#
_cell.length_a   1.000
_cell.length_b   1.000
_cell.length_c   1.000
_cell.angle_alpha   90.00
_cell.angle_beta   90.00
_cell.angle_gamma   90.00
#
_symmetry.space_group_name_H-M   'P 1'
#
loop_
_entity.id
_entity.type
_entity.pdbx_description
1 polymer ?
#
loop_
_entity_poly.entity_id
_entity_poly.type
_entity_poly.pdbx_seq_one_letter_code
_entity_poly.pdbx_strand_id
1 'polypeptide(L)'
;MAGIIGNKKLNQKGYLLIESLVAFSILSLCMAIYIPFIVSMLKKVDAEKTAVEMYRIQYEQVQKIEQLQTTDNTWRTGGKVFTIEQITTTAQKGVRIKHEKEEISIEILSFQKVNP
;
A
#
# COMPACT_ATOMS: atom_id res chain seq x y z
N MET A 1 -31.81 -69.69 19.79
CA MET A 1 -32.39 -68.54 20.51
C MET A 1 -31.70 -67.28 20.03
N ALA A 2 -32.49 -66.22 19.89
CA ALA A 2 -32.16 -64.87 19.40
C ALA A 2 -30.71 -64.44 19.68
N GLY A 3 -29.94 -63.91 18.73
CA GLY A 3 -30.35 -62.96 17.70
C GLY A 3 -30.12 -61.54 18.20
N ILE A 4 -28.86 -61.12 18.37
CA ILE A 4 -28.47 -59.71 18.44
C ILE A 4 -27.12 -59.54 17.73
N ILE A 5 -27.12 -59.63 16.40
CA ILE A 5 -26.08 -59.01 15.57
C ILE A 5 -26.60 -57.59 15.30
N GLY A 6 -26.32 -56.68 16.22
CA GLY A 6 -26.64 -55.27 16.10
C GLY A 6 -25.76 -54.59 15.07
N ASN A 7 -25.96 -54.88 13.78
CA ASN A 7 -25.40 -54.07 12.70
C ASN A 7 -26.20 -52.76 12.65
N LYS A 8 -25.86 -51.81 13.54
CA LYS A 8 -26.35 -50.43 13.48
C LYS A 8 -25.79 -49.83 12.20
N LYS A 9 -26.58 -49.92 11.12
CA LYS A 9 -26.35 -49.23 9.86
C LYS A 9 -26.21 -47.74 10.18
N LEU A 10 -24.97 -47.27 10.31
CA LEU A 10 -24.65 -45.86 10.56
C LEU A 10 -25.46 -45.03 9.57
N ASN A 11 -26.17 -44.01 10.07
CA ASN A 11 -27.01 -43.16 9.24
C ASN A 11 -26.10 -42.31 8.33
N GLN A 12 -25.67 -42.89 7.21
CA GLN A 12 -24.69 -42.34 6.27
C GLN A 12 -25.05 -40.93 5.80
N LYS A 13 -26.35 -40.63 5.67
CA LYS A 13 -26.83 -39.30 5.26
C LYS A 13 -26.54 -38.23 6.32
N GLY A 14 -26.68 -38.55 7.60
CA GLY A 14 -26.37 -37.63 8.70
C GLY A 14 -24.86 -37.42 8.86
N TYR A 15 -24.07 -38.47 8.65
CA TYR A 15 -22.62 -38.37 8.66
C TYR A 15 -22.10 -37.45 7.54
N LEU A 16 -22.61 -37.64 6.32
CA LEU A 16 -22.24 -36.82 5.15
C LEU A 16 -22.64 -35.34 5.32
N LEU A 17 -23.76 -35.07 6.00
CA LEU A 17 -24.17 -33.72 6.39
C LEU A 17 -23.19 -33.07 7.37
N ILE A 18 -22.77 -33.79 8.42
CA ILE A 18 -21.81 -33.26 9.40
C ILE A 18 -20.44 -33.04 8.75
N GLU A 19 -19.98 -33.98 7.92
CA GLU A 19 -18.72 -33.84 7.18
C GLU A 19 -18.73 -32.62 6.26
N SER A 20 -19.83 -32.40 5.55
CA SER A 20 -20.01 -31.21 4.70
C SER A 20 -20.05 -29.91 5.51
N LEU A 21 -20.67 -29.94 6.70
CA LEU A 21 -20.73 -28.79 7.59
C LEU A 21 -19.35 -28.43 8.15
N VAL A 22 -18.56 -29.44 8.53
CA VAL A 22 -17.19 -29.27 9.00
C VAL A 22 -16.28 -28.76 7.87
N ALA A 23 -16.41 -29.30 6.66
CA ALA A 23 -15.67 -28.80 5.51
C ALA A 23 -16.01 -27.32 5.21
N PHE A 24 -17.30 -26.97 5.27
CA PHE A 24 -17.76 -25.60 5.05
C PHE A 24 -17.26 -24.63 6.15
N SER A 25 -17.23 -25.06 7.41
CA SER A 25 -16.74 -24.21 8.51
C SER A 25 -15.24 -23.95 8.40
N ILE A 26 -14.46 -24.96 8.02
CA ILE A 26 -13.02 -24.82 7.77
C ILE A 26 -12.79 -23.85 6.60
N LEU A 27 -13.49 -24.04 5.48
CA LEU A 27 -13.38 -23.15 4.32
C LEU A 27 -13.74 -21.70 4.66
N SER A 28 -14.82 -21.50 5.42
CA SER A 28 -15.27 -20.18 5.85
C SER A 28 -14.22 -19.50 6.73
N LEU A 29 -13.62 -20.23 7.67
CA LEU A 29 -12.55 -19.73 8.52
C LEU A 29 -11.30 -19.37 7.70
N CYS A 30 -10.91 -20.22 6.76
CA CYS A 30 -9.79 -19.95 5.87
C CYS A 30 -10.01 -18.67 5.06
N MET A 31 -11.20 -18.49 4.47
CA MET A 31 -11.55 -17.28 3.73
C MET A 31 -11.55 -16.05 4.63
N ALA A 32 -12.11 -16.16 5.84
CA ALA A 32 -12.17 -15.07 6.80
C ALA A 32 -10.79 -14.56 7.22
N ILE A 33 -9.76 -15.41 7.21
CA ILE A 33 -8.37 -15.03 7.53
C ILE A 33 -7.60 -14.60 6.28
N TYR A 34 -7.75 -15.34 5.18
CA TYR A 34 -6.94 -15.14 3.99
C TYR A 34 -7.29 -13.84 3.26
N ILE A 35 -8.57 -13.50 3.13
CA ILE A 35 -9.02 -12.28 2.46
C ILE A 35 -8.44 -11.01 3.13
N PRO A 36 -8.60 -10.78 4.45
CA PRO A 36 -8.03 -9.58 5.06
C PRO A 36 -6.50 -9.55 5.01
N PHE A 37 -5.84 -10.71 5.06
CA PHE A 37 -4.39 -10.78 4.89
C PHE A 37 -3.95 -10.29 3.50
N ILE A 38 -4.57 -10.79 2.43
CA ILE A 38 -4.25 -10.38 1.06
C ILE A 38 -4.58 -8.89 0.85
N VAL A 39 -5.73 -8.42 1.36
CA VAL A 39 -6.09 -7.00 1.28
C VAL A 39 -5.07 -6.12 2.01
N SER A 40 -4.58 -6.56 3.17
CA SER A 40 -3.53 -5.83 3.91
C SER A 40 -2.21 -5.79 3.14
N MET A 41 -1.79 -6.91 2.55
CA MET A 41 -0.61 -6.98 1.67
C MET A 41 -0.73 -6.02 0.49
N LEU A 42 -1.86 -6.01 -0.21
CA LEU A 42 -2.08 -5.13 -1.36
C LEU A 42 -2.01 -3.65 -0.96
N LYS A 43 -2.60 -3.29 0.19
CA LYS A 43 -2.52 -1.91 0.72
C LYS A 43 -1.08 -1.51 1.04
N LYS A 44 -0.28 -2.41 1.64
CA LYS A 44 1.13 -2.14 1.92
C LYS A 44 1.92 -1.93 0.63
N VAL A 45 1.72 -2.77 -0.37
CA VAL A 45 2.39 -2.63 -1.68
C VAL A 45 2.04 -1.31 -2.36
N ASP A 46 0.78 -0.88 -2.32
CA ASP A 46 0.39 0.42 -2.89
C ASP A 46 1.00 1.60 -2.12
N ALA A 47 1.11 1.51 -0.80
CA ALA A 47 1.78 2.53 0.02
C ALA A 47 3.28 2.63 -0.32
N GLU A 48 3.98 1.49 -0.37
CA GLU A 48 5.41 1.45 -0.75
C GLU A 48 5.63 2.02 -2.17
N LYS A 49 4.76 1.66 -3.12
CA LYS A 49 4.82 2.20 -4.49
C LYS A 49 4.61 3.72 -4.50
N THR A 50 3.71 4.24 -3.66
CA THR A 50 3.46 5.68 -3.54
C THR A 50 4.68 6.39 -2.94
N ALA A 51 5.29 5.81 -1.90
CA ALA A 51 6.50 6.36 -1.30
C ALA A 51 7.66 6.44 -2.30
N VAL A 52 7.90 5.38 -3.08
CA VAL A 52 8.94 5.38 -4.13
C VAL A 52 8.68 6.46 -5.17
N GLU A 53 7.43 6.64 -5.60
CA GLU A 53 7.09 7.69 -6.57
C GLU A 53 7.29 9.09 -5.98
N MET A 54 6.96 9.30 -4.70
CA MET A 54 7.23 10.58 -4.02
C MET A 54 8.73 10.87 -3.98
N TYR A 55 9.59 9.88 -3.66
CA TYR A 55 11.05 10.06 -3.70
C TYR A 55 11.57 10.33 -5.11
N ARG A 56 11.01 9.68 -6.13
CA ARG A 56 11.36 9.97 -7.52
C ARG A 56 11.01 11.41 -7.89
N ILE A 57 9.80 11.87 -7.57
CA ILE A 57 9.38 13.26 -7.79
C ILE A 57 10.35 14.20 -7.06
N GLN A 58 10.70 13.90 -5.82
CA GLN A 58 11.66 14.68 -5.04
C GLN A 58 13.00 14.81 -5.76
N TYR A 59 13.58 13.69 -6.20
CA TYR A 59 14.84 13.68 -6.92
C TYR A 59 14.78 14.53 -8.20
N GLU A 60 13.72 14.36 -9.01
CA GLU A 60 13.57 15.11 -10.26
C GLU A 60 13.39 16.62 -10.01
N GLN A 61 12.63 17.02 -8.99
CA GLN A 61 12.46 18.42 -8.64
C GLN A 61 13.75 19.03 -8.07
N VAL A 62 14.51 18.28 -7.27
CA VAL A 62 15.82 18.71 -6.78
C VAL A 62 16.78 18.96 -7.95
N GLN A 63 16.82 18.05 -8.92
CA GLN A 63 17.64 18.22 -10.12
C GLN A 63 17.24 19.47 -10.91
N LYS A 64 15.94 19.77 -11.02
CA LYS A 64 15.46 21.02 -11.64
C LYS A 64 15.96 22.26 -10.90
N ILE A 65 15.95 22.25 -9.56
CA ILE A 65 16.48 23.35 -8.74
C ILE A 65 17.98 23.54 -8.98
N GLU A 66 18.76 22.46 -9.02
CA GLU A 66 20.20 22.50 -9.30
C GLU A 66 20.50 23.06 -10.70
N GLN A 67 19.68 22.72 -11.69
CA GLN A 67 19.78 23.22 -13.06
C GLN A 67 19.18 24.63 -13.25
N LEU A 68 18.73 25.29 -12.17
CA LEU A 68 18.07 26.60 -12.20
C LEU A 68 16.80 26.63 -13.07
N GLN A 69 16.15 25.48 -13.25
CA GLN A 69 14.88 25.36 -13.94
C GLN A 69 13.71 25.59 -12.97
N THR A 70 12.54 25.92 -13.52
CA THR A 70 11.31 26.04 -12.73
C THR A 70 10.85 24.66 -12.26
N THR A 71 10.56 24.55 -10.96
CA THR A 71 9.93 23.36 -10.38
C THR A 71 8.48 23.25 -10.86
N ASP A 72 8.00 22.03 -11.00
CA ASP A 72 6.58 21.82 -11.33
C ASP A 72 5.73 22.02 -10.07
N ASN A 73 4.50 22.51 -10.23
CA ASN A 73 3.56 22.67 -9.12
C ASN A 73 2.73 21.40 -8.85
N THR A 74 2.58 20.54 -9.87
CA THR A 74 1.78 19.32 -9.80
C THR A 74 2.41 18.21 -10.63
N TRP A 75 2.39 16.98 -10.11
CA TRP A 75 2.86 15.79 -10.80
C TRP A 75 1.73 14.78 -10.94
N ARG A 76 1.53 14.23 -12.14
CA ARG A 76 0.45 13.25 -12.42
C ARG A 76 1.06 11.95 -12.93
N THR A 77 0.79 10.85 -12.25
CA THR A 77 1.37 9.55 -12.56
C THR A 77 0.48 8.44 -11.99
N GLY A 78 0.26 7.37 -12.75
CA GLY A 78 -0.53 6.20 -12.29
C GLY A 78 -1.95 6.51 -11.79
N GLY A 79 -2.59 7.58 -12.29
CA GLY A 79 -3.91 8.03 -11.82
C GLY A 79 -3.90 8.83 -10.51
N LYS A 80 -2.72 9.05 -9.90
CA LYS A 80 -2.51 9.85 -8.69
C LYS A 80 -2.02 11.26 -9.06
N VAL A 81 -2.34 12.24 -8.21
CA VAL A 81 -1.95 13.65 -8.37
C VAL A 81 -1.19 14.09 -7.13
N PHE A 82 0.05 14.53 -7.31
CA PHE A 82 0.91 15.03 -6.25
C PHE A 82 1.03 16.55 -6.37
N THR A 83 0.94 17.24 -5.23
CA THR A 83 1.14 18.69 -5.16
C THR A 83 2.55 18.97 -4.71
N ILE A 84 3.24 19.86 -5.41
CA ILE A 84 4.63 20.22 -5.13
C ILE A 84 4.64 21.71 -4.75
N GLU A 85 5.11 22.00 -3.54
CA GLU A 85 5.29 23.35 -3.02
C GLU A 85 6.78 23.66 -2.97
N GLN A 86 7.20 24.72 -3.66
CA GLN A 86 8.58 25.19 -3.59
C GLN A 86 8.82 25.92 -2.27
N ILE A 87 9.83 25.47 -1.52
CA ILE A 87 10.31 26.17 -0.33
C ILE A 87 11.45 27.08 -0.78
N THR A 88 11.22 28.39 -0.78
CA THR A 88 12.28 29.37 -1.09
C THR A 88 12.43 30.32 0.09
N THR A 89 13.52 30.17 0.83
CA THR A 89 13.97 31.14 1.83
C THR A 89 15.29 31.77 1.40
N THR A 90 15.72 32.84 2.07
CA THR A 90 16.95 33.59 1.76
C THR A 90 18.23 32.75 1.79
N ALA A 91 18.19 31.58 2.44
CA ALA A 91 19.34 30.68 2.60
C ALA A 91 19.08 29.24 2.15
N GLN A 92 17.84 28.87 1.81
CA GLN A 92 17.49 27.49 1.44
C GLN A 92 16.53 27.47 0.26
N LYS A 93 16.72 26.48 -0.62
CA LYS A 93 15.79 26.11 -1.68
C LYS A 93 15.41 24.66 -1.51
N GLY A 94 14.14 24.35 -1.58
CA GLY A 94 13.62 23.02 -1.31
C GLY A 94 12.30 22.76 -1.99
N VAL A 95 11.80 21.54 -1.83
CA VAL A 95 10.47 21.13 -2.28
C VAL A 95 9.78 20.31 -1.22
N ARG A 96 8.48 20.58 -1.07
CA ARG A 96 7.55 19.81 -0.27
C ARG A 96 6.56 19.14 -1.21
N ILE A 97 6.44 17.83 -1.11
CA ILE A 97 5.55 17.02 -1.95
C ILE A 97 4.46 16.46 -1.05
N LYS A 98 3.21 16.76 -1.39
CA LYS A 98 2.02 16.31 -0.66
C LYS A 98 1.20 15.35 -1.51
N HIS A 99 0.79 14.26 -0.89
CA HIS A 99 -0.20 13.32 -1.43
C HIS A 99 -1.10 12.81 -0.31
N GLU A 100 -2.38 13.18 -0.35
CA GLU A 100 -3.37 12.87 0.70
C GLU A 100 -2.91 13.26 2.12
N LYS A 101 -2.52 12.29 2.95
CA LYS A 101 -2.01 12.50 4.33
C LYS A 101 -0.50 12.40 4.44
N GLU A 102 0.19 12.05 3.36
CA GLU A 102 1.63 11.84 3.32
C GLU A 102 2.31 13.10 2.77
N GLU A 103 3.37 13.51 3.46
CA GLU A 103 4.18 14.66 3.08
C GLU A 103 5.65 14.29 3.20
N ILE A 104 6.43 14.59 2.16
CA ILE A 104 7.88 14.58 2.23
C ILE A 104 8.42 15.97 1.89
N SER A 105 9.45 16.42 2.60
CA SER A 105 10.13 17.67 2.31
C SER A 105 11.62 17.47 2.22
N ILE A 106 12.26 18.25 1.37
CA ILE A 106 13.71 18.41 1.35
C ILE A 106 14.06 19.89 1.27
N GLU A 107 15.02 20.28 2.09
CA GLU A 107 15.62 21.62 2.07
C GLU A 107 17.08 21.46 1.66
N ILE A 108 17.47 22.17 0.61
CA ILE A 108 18.86 22.24 0.13
C ILE A 108 19.36 23.62 0.51
N LEU A 109 20.55 23.69 1.12
CA LEU A 109 21.22 24.97 1.34
C LEU A 109 21.37 25.68 0.00
N SER A 110 20.86 26.90 -0.11
CA SER A 110 21.00 27.67 -1.33
C SER A 110 22.49 27.97 -1.49
N PHE A 111 23.12 27.42 -2.52
CA PHE A 111 24.48 27.80 -2.87
C PHE A 111 24.49 29.30 -3.12
N GLN A 112 25.09 30.07 -2.21
CA GLN A 112 25.40 31.48 -2.47
C GLN A 112 26.31 31.48 -3.70
N LYS A 113 25.83 32.08 -4.79
CA LYS A 113 26.69 32.48 -5.90
C LYS A 113 27.78 33.37 -5.32
N VAL A 114 29.02 32.88 -5.31
CA VAL A 114 30.18 33.78 -5.36
C VAL A 114 30.11 34.40 -6.76
N ASN A 115 29.68 35.67 -6.83
CA ASN A 115 29.82 36.44 -8.06
C ASN A 115 31.33 36.59 -8.37
N PRO A 116 31.78 36.32 -9.60
CA PRO A 116 33.13 36.69 -10.03
C PRO A 116 33.31 38.20 -10.07
#